data_AF-A0A353KR87-F1
#
_entry.id   AF-A0A353KR87-F1
#
_cell.length_a   1.000
_cell.length_b   1.000
_cell.length_c   1.000
_cell.angle_alpha   90.00
_cell.angle_beta   90.00
_cell.angle_gamma   90.00
#
_symmetry.space_group_name_H-M   'P 1'
#
loop_
_entity.id
_entity.type
_entity.pdbx_description
1 polymer ?
#
loop_
_entity_poly.entity_id
_entity_poly.type
_entity_poly.pdbx_seq_one_letter_code
_entity_poly.pdbx_strand_id
1 'polypeptide(L)'
;CVIFFATDGVYRFDGAGATKISSAFGETLDKSYENVVGAYFDGHAYFNVKTKGESERRILRIDPHRGDFCFLKGIDAADIMLAAGTTEYSLLVHDGTKNKPFRISGGNAGILGVNTECFWKSKETDFGLPIKNKRLSEIKFSANAPVEVKVTVDGKTSEYAVTARFGGIKKIKPNARGDRFSVSFKSVGTEVKVSDAELTFKYYL
;
A
#
# COMPACT_ATOMS: atom_id res chain seq x y z
N CYS A 1 18.31 7.96 -12.60
CA CYS A 1 16.92 8.27 -12.19
C CYS A 1 16.90 8.42 -10.68
N VAL A 2 16.43 9.55 -10.17
CA VAL A 2 16.28 9.82 -8.74
C VAL A 2 14.81 9.66 -8.39
N ILE A 3 14.49 8.95 -7.31
CA ILE A 3 13.14 8.89 -6.75
C ILE A 3 13.16 9.72 -5.48
N PHE A 4 12.24 10.68 -5.38
CA PHE A 4 12.13 11.52 -4.19
C PHE A 4 10.69 11.56 -3.69
N PHE A 5 10.57 11.63 -2.36
CA PHE A 5 9.31 11.70 -1.66
C PHE A 5 9.01 13.15 -1.31
N ALA A 6 7.80 13.60 -1.61
CA ALA A 6 7.30 14.92 -1.26
C ALA A 6 5.95 14.79 -0.53
N THR A 7 5.51 15.87 0.10
CA THR A 7 4.26 15.92 0.88
C THR A 7 3.01 15.55 0.10
N ASP A 8 3.04 15.66 -1.24
CA ASP A 8 1.91 15.43 -2.14
C ASP A 8 2.10 14.22 -3.08
N GLY A 9 3.16 13.44 -2.88
CA GLY A 9 3.41 12.20 -3.63
C GLY A 9 4.87 11.86 -3.78
N VAL A 10 5.12 10.76 -4.50
CA VAL A 10 6.46 10.32 -4.91
C VAL A 10 6.67 10.66 -6.37
N TYR A 11 7.85 11.19 -6.66
CA TYR A 11 8.24 11.65 -7.97
C TYR A 11 9.49 10.92 -8.46
N ARG A 12 9.59 10.80 -9.77
CA ARG A 12 10.79 10.35 -10.46
C ARG A 12 11.38 11.53 -11.22
N PHE A 13 12.68 11.71 -11.07
CA PHE A 13 13.48 12.66 -11.83
C PHE A 13 14.46 11.89 -12.73
N ASP A 14 14.39 12.13 -14.03
CA ASP A 14 15.22 11.47 -15.03
C ASP A 14 16.41 12.32 -15.51
N GLY A 15 16.58 13.53 -14.97
CA GLY A 15 17.60 14.48 -15.39
C GLY A 15 17.04 15.63 -16.23
N ALA A 16 15.88 15.44 -16.87
CA ALA A 16 15.22 16.47 -17.67
C ALA A 16 13.96 17.03 -16.99
N GLY A 17 13.21 16.18 -16.28
CA GLY A 17 11.99 16.60 -15.60
C GLY A 17 11.59 15.70 -14.44
N ALA A 18 10.68 16.21 -13.61
CA ALA A 18 10.10 15.47 -12.50
C ALA A 18 8.67 15.02 -12.86
N THR A 19 8.43 13.71 -12.80
CA THR A 19 7.12 13.11 -13.06
C THR A 19 6.59 12.49 -11.77
N LYS A 20 5.37 12.86 -11.37
CA LYS A 20 4.69 12.25 -10.22
C LYS A 20 4.33 10.79 -10.56
N ILE A 21 4.83 9.84 -9.78
CA ILE A 21 4.59 8.40 -9.98
C ILE A 21 3.39 7.92 -9.16
N SER A 22 3.23 8.43 -7.94
CA SER A 22 2.13 8.01 -7.07
C SER A 22 1.81 9.05 -6.01
N SER A 23 0.51 9.31 -5.79
CA SER A 23 -0.01 10.19 -4.73
C SER A 23 -1.21 9.60 -3.99
N ALA A 24 -1.62 8.38 -4.35
CA ALA A 24 -2.83 7.75 -3.85
C ALA A 24 -2.82 7.50 -2.32
N PHE A 25 -1.64 7.52 -1.70
CA PHE A 25 -1.45 7.36 -0.26
C PHE A 25 -1.43 8.69 0.52
N GLY A 26 -1.45 9.85 -0.14
CA GLY A 26 -1.18 11.15 0.49
C GLY A 26 -2.13 11.55 1.64
N GLU A 27 -3.38 11.09 1.59
CA GLU A 27 -4.35 11.34 2.68
C GLU A 27 -4.20 10.38 3.87
N THR A 28 -3.54 9.24 3.67
CA THR A 28 -3.24 8.26 4.72
C THR A 28 -2.04 8.69 5.55
N LEU A 29 -1.14 9.47 4.96
CA LEU A 29 0.09 9.92 5.60
C LEU A 29 -0.16 11.01 6.65
N ASP A 30 0.58 10.94 7.73
CA ASP A 30 0.78 12.08 8.63
C ASP A 30 1.79 13.05 8.01
N LYS A 31 1.30 14.17 7.48
CA LYS A 31 2.11 15.18 6.80
C LYS A 31 2.99 15.98 7.75
N SER A 32 2.80 15.88 9.07
CA SER A 32 3.68 16.49 10.07
C SER A 32 4.95 15.68 10.32
N TYR A 33 5.04 14.47 9.76
CA TYR A 33 6.23 13.64 9.88
C TYR A 33 7.29 14.06 8.86
N GLU A 34 8.35 14.71 9.34
CA GLU A 34 9.42 15.28 8.51
C GLU A 34 10.62 14.34 8.29
N ASN A 35 10.76 13.30 9.12
CA ASN A 35 11.92 12.40 9.12
C ASN A 35 11.76 11.23 8.13
N VAL A 36 11.39 11.55 6.88
CA VAL A 36 11.27 10.57 5.80
C VAL A 36 12.64 10.30 5.18
N VAL A 37 13.06 9.05 5.26
CA VAL A 37 14.27 8.45 4.70
C VAL A 37 13.83 7.37 3.72
N GLY A 38 14.48 7.36 2.56
CA GLY A 38 14.16 6.45 1.48
C GLY A 38 15.35 5.67 0.96
N ALA A 39 15.08 4.49 0.44
CA ALA A 39 16.06 3.62 -0.20
C ALA A 39 15.46 2.95 -1.43
N TYR A 40 16.29 2.68 -2.43
CA TYR A 40 15.91 1.90 -3.61
C TYR A 40 16.55 0.52 -3.54
N PHE A 41 15.73 -0.52 -3.62
CA PHE A 41 16.19 -1.91 -3.52
C PHE A 41 15.29 -2.80 -4.37
N ASP A 42 15.87 -3.78 -5.06
CA ASP A 42 15.11 -4.85 -5.74
C ASP A 42 13.94 -4.34 -6.61
N GLY A 43 14.17 -3.27 -7.38
CA GLY A 43 13.17 -2.67 -8.27
C GLY A 43 12.11 -1.80 -7.59
N HIS A 44 12.19 -1.57 -6.28
CA HIS A 44 11.19 -0.82 -5.51
C HIS A 44 11.81 0.34 -4.73
N ALA A 45 11.04 1.41 -4.55
CA ALA A 45 11.36 2.48 -3.62
C ALA A 45 10.70 2.22 -2.26
N TYR A 46 11.46 2.39 -1.18
CA TYR A 46 11.02 2.19 0.19
C TYR A 46 11.20 3.49 0.96
N PHE A 47 10.21 3.90 1.75
CA PHE A 47 10.26 5.09 2.59
C PHE A 47 9.73 4.78 3.98
N ASN A 48 10.38 5.26 5.04
CA ASN A 48 9.73 5.26 6.35
C ASN A 48 8.72 6.42 6.41
N VAL A 49 7.52 6.12 6.88
CA VAL A 49 6.44 7.10 6.93
C VAL A 49 5.59 6.89 8.16
N LYS A 50 4.92 7.95 8.63
CA LYS A 50 3.80 7.81 9.57
C LYS A 50 2.48 7.89 8.85
N THR A 51 1.53 7.10 9.32
CA THR A 51 0.13 7.18 8.88
C THR A 51 -0.71 7.85 9.97
N LYS A 52 -1.73 8.62 9.59
CA LYS A 52 -2.58 9.34 10.53
C LYS A 52 -3.20 8.39 11.57
N GLY A 53 -3.13 8.79 12.84
CA GLY A 53 -3.73 8.03 13.95
C GLY A 53 -2.94 6.80 14.40
N GLU A 54 -1.72 6.61 13.91
CA GLU A 54 -0.87 5.48 14.25
C GLU A 54 0.41 5.99 14.93
N SER A 55 0.81 5.34 16.03
CA SER A 55 2.02 5.72 16.77
C SER A 55 3.30 5.26 16.06
N GLU A 56 3.25 4.07 15.45
CA GLU A 56 4.38 3.41 14.81
C GLU A 56 4.61 3.91 13.37
N ARG A 57 5.88 4.03 13.00
CA ARG A 57 6.32 4.28 11.63
C ARG A 57 6.22 3.00 10.81
N ARG A 58 5.84 3.15 9.55
CA ARG A 58 5.64 2.07 8.57
C ARG A 58 6.62 2.23 7.42
N ILE A 59 6.78 1.18 6.64
CA ILE A 59 7.50 1.28 5.36
C ILE A 59 6.47 1.40 4.24
N LEU A 60 6.52 2.49 3.48
CA LEU A 60 5.84 2.60 2.20
C LEU A 60 6.73 2.04 1.12
N ARG A 61 6.31 0.95 0.47
CA ARG A 61 6.97 0.40 -0.71
C ARG A 61 6.20 0.82 -1.96
N ILE A 62 6.91 1.23 -2.99
CA ILE A 62 6.36 1.68 -4.28
C ILE A 62 7.10 0.98 -5.41
N ASP A 63 6.36 0.40 -6.36
CA ASP A 63 6.86 0.03 -7.68
C ASP A 63 6.89 1.30 -8.54
N PRO A 64 8.06 1.83 -8.90
CA PRO A 64 8.18 3.08 -9.64
C PRO A 64 7.74 2.97 -11.11
N HIS A 65 7.58 1.75 -11.63
CA HIS A 65 7.14 1.51 -13.01
C HIS A 65 5.62 1.43 -13.12
N ARG A 66 4.96 0.81 -12.13
CA ARG A 66 3.50 0.62 -12.10
C ARG A 66 2.76 1.65 -11.27
N GLY A 67 3.44 2.30 -10.32
CA GLY A 67 2.80 3.16 -9.31
C GLY A 67 2.08 2.38 -8.20
N ASP A 68 2.13 1.05 -8.25
CA ASP A 68 1.62 0.15 -7.21
C ASP A 68 2.34 0.45 -5.90
N PHE A 69 1.60 0.52 -4.79
CA PHE A 69 2.18 0.79 -3.48
C PHE A 69 1.56 -0.11 -2.41
N CYS A 70 2.33 -0.35 -1.35
CA CYS A 70 1.83 -0.96 -0.13
C CYS A 70 2.52 -0.39 1.11
N PHE A 71 1.79 -0.41 2.23
CA PHE A 71 2.38 -0.18 3.54
C PHE A 71 2.74 -1.53 4.15
N LEU A 72 4.00 -1.68 4.56
CA LEU A 72 4.47 -2.81 5.36
C LEU A 72 4.36 -2.45 6.83
N LYS A 73 3.76 -3.34 7.61
CA LYS A 73 3.61 -3.24 9.07
C LYS A 73 4.36 -4.37 9.78
N GLY A 74 4.53 -4.21 11.10
CA GLY A 74 5.15 -5.21 11.98
C GLY A 74 6.45 -4.75 12.64
N ILE A 75 6.89 -3.52 12.34
CA ILE A 75 8.01 -2.83 12.98
C ILE A 75 7.72 -1.33 13.05
N ASP A 76 8.33 -0.64 14.02
CA ASP A 76 8.40 0.82 14.04
C ASP A 76 9.62 1.28 13.23
N ALA A 77 9.44 1.45 11.91
CA ALA A 77 10.53 1.72 10.97
C ALA A 77 11.17 3.11 11.18
N ALA A 78 12.17 3.17 12.04
CA ALA A 78 12.82 4.41 12.44
C ALA A 78 13.76 4.96 11.38
N ASP A 79 14.50 4.08 10.71
CA ASP A 79 15.47 4.43 9.68
C ASP A 79 15.58 3.31 8.65
N ILE A 80 16.02 3.64 7.44
CA ILE A 80 16.19 2.71 6.32
C ILE A 80 17.58 2.90 5.74
N MET A 81 18.33 1.81 5.57
CA MET A 81 19.68 1.84 5.00
C MET A 81 19.90 0.68 4.02
N LEU A 82 20.78 0.92 3.04
CA LEU A 82 21.28 -0.12 2.15
C LEU A 82 22.66 -0.55 2.64
N ALA A 83 22.80 -1.83 2.94
CA ALA A 83 24.08 -2.43 3.29
C ALA A 83 24.62 -3.21 2.09
N ALA A 84 25.82 -2.85 1.64
CA ALA A 84 26.55 -3.57 0.62
C ALA A 84 27.71 -4.34 1.28
N GLY A 85 27.60 -5.67 1.26
CA GLY A 85 28.70 -6.58 1.51
C GLY A 85 29.37 -7.00 0.19
N THR A 86 30.46 -7.75 0.30
CA THR A 86 31.22 -8.25 -0.86
C THR A 86 30.42 -9.23 -1.73
N THR A 87 29.45 -9.93 -1.14
CA THR A 87 28.61 -10.95 -1.82
C THR A 87 27.12 -10.65 -1.75
N GLU A 88 26.70 -9.70 -0.92
CA GLU A 88 25.29 -9.44 -0.66
C GLU A 88 24.98 -7.95 -0.66
N TYR A 89 23.84 -7.59 -1.25
CA TYR A 89 23.24 -6.27 -1.14
C TYR A 89 21.91 -6.44 -0.42
N SER A 90 21.68 -5.67 0.65
CA SER A 90 20.50 -5.84 1.49
C SER A 90 19.93 -4.50 1.94
N LEU A 91 18.59 -4.44 1.94
CA LEU A 91 17.85 -3.37 2.59
C LEU A 91 17.68 -3.70 4.07
N LEU A 92 18.14 -2.81 4.94
CA LEU A 92 18.00 -2.89 6.38
C LEU A 92 17.10 -1.78 6.89
N VAL A 93 16.33 -2.07 7.92
CA VAL A 93 15.45 -1.12 8.61
C VAL A 93 15.71 -1.16 10.10
N HIS A 94 15.96 -0.01 10.69
CA HIS A 94 16.10 0.12 12.13
C HIS A 94 14.72 0.18 12.79
N ASP A 95 14.43 -0.72 13.72
CA ASP A 95 13.21 -0.67 14.53
C ASP A 95 13.42 0.22 15.76
N GLY A 96 12.67 1.30 15.86
CA GLY A 96 12.78 2.28 16.94
C GLY A 96 12.34 1.75 18.32
N THR A 97 11.48 0.73 18.35
CA THR A 97 11.01 0.12 19.60
C THR A 97 12.01 -0.92 20.10
N LYS A 98 12.59 -1.71 19.19
CA LYS A 98 13.53 -2.80 19.54
C LYS A 98 15.00 -2.37 19.52
N ASN A 99 15.29 -1.20 18.95
CA ASN A 99 16.62 -0.63 18.77
C ASN A 99 17.60 -1.59 18.06
N LYS A 100 17.14 -2.27 17.01
CA LYS A 100 17.93 -3.25 16.23
C LYS A 100 17.60 -3.17 14.73
N PRO A 101 18.57 -3.47 13.84
CA PRO A 101 18.31 -3.52 12.40
C PRO A 101 17.63 -4.84 11.99
N PHE A 102 16.76 -4.75 11.00
CA PHE A 102 16.08 -5.88 10.36
C PHE A 102 16.26 -5.86 8.86
N ARG A 103 16.50 -7.03 8.27
CA ARG A 103 16.60 -7.19 6.82
C ARG A 103 15.21 -7.29 6.21
N ILE A 104 15.00 -6.57 5.11
CA ILE A 104 13.89 -6.83 4.18
C ILE A 104 14.40 -7.79 3.12
N SER A 105 13.86 -9.00 3.11
CA SER A 105 14.09 -9.97 2.03
C SER A 105 13.17 -9.65 0.84
N GLY A 106 13.65 -9.88 -0.37
CA GLY A 106 13.05 -9.45 -1.64
C GLY A 106 11.53 -9.69 -1.75
N GLY A 107 10.86 -8.84 -2.53
CA GLY A 107 9.46 -9.01 -2.93
C GLY A 107 8.34 -8.80 -1.89
N ASN A 108 8.61 -8.66 -0.58
CA ASN A 108 7.71 -8.64 0.61
C ASN A 108 8.01 -9.80 1.58
N ALA A 109 9.17 -10.44 1.47
CA ALA A 109 9.51 -11.55 2.34
C ALA A 109 9.95 -11.02 3.71
N GLY A 110 8.95 -10.88 4.59
CA GLY A 110 9.00 -10.86 6.05
C GLY A 110 10.05 -9.98 6.72
N ILE A 111 9.60 -9.06 7.56
CA ILE A 111 10.50 -8.39 8.50
C ILE A 111 10.62 -9.35 9.68
N LEU A 112 11.84 -9.70 10.11
CA LEU A 112 12.07 -10.66 11.21
C LEU A 112 11.67 -12.13 10.93
N GLY A 113 11.54 -12.55 9.67
CA GLY A 113 10.96 -13.88 9.35
C GLY A 113 9.47 -13.99 9.70
N VAL A 114 8.83 -12.86 10.05
CA VAL A 114 7.39 -12.73 10.25
C VAL A 114 6.80 -12.19 8.96
N ASN A 115 5.76 -12.85 8.42
CA ASN A 115 5.07 -12.40 7.23
C ASN A 115 4.58 -10.96 7.40
N THR A 116 5.02 -10.05 6.53
CA THR A 116 4.55 -8.66 6.53
C THR A 116 3.09 -8.59 6.09
N GLU A 117 2.30 -7.79 6.81
CA GLU A 117 0.97 -7.40 6.35
C GLU A 117 1.11 -6.37 5.24
N CYS A 118 0.61 -6.70 4.05
CA CYS A 118 0.44 -5.78 2.95
C CYS A 118 -0.96 -5.17 3.05
N PHE A 119 -1.02 -3.84 3.17
CA PHE A 119 -2.27 -3.11 3.32
C PHE A 119 -2.41 -1.99 2.28
N TRP A 120 -3.56 -1.97 1.61
CA TRP A 120 -4.03 -0.89 0.75
C TRP A 120 -5.40 -0.41 1.24
N LYS A 121 -5.65 0.90 1.23
CA LYS A 121 -6.95 1.47 1.58
C LYS A 121 -7.23 2.71 0.74
N SER A 122 -8.40 2.75 0.11
CA SER A 122 -8.91 3.94 -0.57
C SER A 122 -9.42 4.97 0.43
N LYS A 123 -9.54 6.22 -0.03
CA LYS A 123 -10.33 7.24 0.67
C LYS A 123 -11.79 6.80 0.76
N GLU A 124 -12.48 7.20 1.83
CA GLU A 124 -13.94 7.17 1.88
C GLU A 124 -14.53 8.37 1.13
N THR A 125 -15.01 8.10 -0.08
CA THR A 125 -15.46 9.13 -1.02
C THR A 125 -16.66 8.66 -1.82
N ASP A 126 -17.31 9.60 -2.48
CA ASP A 126 -18.38 9.36 -3.46
C ASP A 126 -17.86 8.91 -4.85
N PHE A 127 -16.54 8.77 -4.98
CA PHE A 127 -15.79 8.51 -6.22
C PHE A 127 -16.10 9.51 -7.35
N GLY A 128 -16.41 10.77 -7.00
CA GLY A 128 -16.76 11.81 -7.96
C GLY A 128 -18.11 11.61 -8.65
N LEU A 129 -18.94 10.69 -8.14
CA LEU A 129 -20.27 10.40 -8.69
C LEU A 129 -21.32 11.19 -7.90
N PRO A 130 -22.03 12.16 -8.51
CA PRO A 130 -23.01 13.01 -7.81
C PRO A 130 -24.31 12.27 -7.45
N ILE A 131 -24.47 11.04 -7.92
CA ILE A 131 -25.68 10.23 -7.71
C ILE A 131 -25.72 9.75 -6.25
N LYS A 132 -26.87 9.94 -5.59
CA LYS A 132 -27.14 9.39 -4.27
C LYS A 132 -27.56 7.92 -4.35
N ASN A 133 -27.26 7.15 -3.31
CA ASN A 133 -27.61 5.74 -3.16
C ASN A 133 -27.09 4.85 -4.30
N LYS A 134 -25.78 4.92 -4.53
CA LYS A 134 -25.06 4.09 -5.51
C LYS A 134 -24.94 2.67 -4.99
N ARG A 135 -24.84 1.70 -5.89
CA ARG A 135 -24.58 0.29 -5.56
C ARG A 135 -23.19 -0.11 -6.02
N LEU A 136 -22.29 -0.46 -5.09
CA LEU A 136 -21.04 -1.11 -5.42
C LEU A 136 -21.31 -2.58 -5.77
N SER A 137 -21.38 -2.88 -7.06
CA SER A 137 -21.87 -4.16 -7.58
C SER A 137 -20.78 -5.21 -7.73
N GLU A 138 -19.56 -4.79 -8.10
CA GLU A 138 -18.42 -5.67 -8.31
C GLU A 138 -17.13 -4.93 -7.93
N ILE A 139 -16.20 -5.64 -7.31
CA ILE A 139 -14.80 -5.23 -7.16
C ILE A 139 -13.97 -6.31 -7.84
N LYS A 140 -13.15 -5.92 -8.81
CA LYS A 140 -12.24 -6.80 -9.54
C LYS A 140 -10.81 -6.40 -9.23
N PHE A 141 -9.92 -7.35 -8.99
CA PHE A 141 -8.51 -7.07 -8.68
C PHE A 141 -7.65 -8.29 -8.97
N SER A 142 -6.35 -8.10 -9.16
CA SER A 142 -5.37 -9.18 -9.30
C SER A 142 -4.69 -9.42 -7.97
N ALA A 143 -4.60 -10.70 -7.54
CA ALA A 143 -3.87 -11.07 -6.33
C ALA A 143 -3.16 -12.41 -6.47
N ASN A 144 -1.93 -12.52 -5.94
CA ASN A 144 -1.14 -13.75 -5.90
C ASN A 144 -1.15 -14.48 -4.55
N ALA A 145 -1.79 -13.90 -3.53
CA ALA A 145 -1.91 -14.47 -2.17
C ALA A 145 -3.33 -14.25 -1.62
N PRO A 146 -3.78 -14.99 -0.58
CA PRO A 146 -5.08 -14.77 0.04
C PRO A 146 -5.26 -13.32 0.50
N VAL A 147 -6.42 -12.73 0.22
CA VAL A 147 -6.70 -11.32 0.51
C VAL A 147 -8.00 -11.18 1.30
N GLU A 148 -7.96 -10.41 2.37
CA GLU A 148 -9.11 -9.87 3.08
C GLU A 148 -9.48 -8.52 2.48
N VAL A 149 -10.69 -8.40 1.94
CA VAL A 149 -11.20 -7.14 1.39
C VAL A 149 -12.22 -6.57 2.36
N LYS A 150 -12.01 -5.33 2.83
CA LYS A 150 -13.03 -4.58 3.60
C LYS A 150 -13.67 -3.54 2.72
N VAL A 151 -15.00 -3.49 2.76
CA VAL A 151 -15.79 -2.46 2.10
C VAL A 151 -16.52 -1.69 3.17
N THR A 152 -16.22 -0.41 3.31
CA THR A 152 -16.93 0.51 4.20
C THR A 152 -17.87 1.38 3.37
N VAL A 153 -19.14 1.42 3.76
CA VAL A 153 -20.18 2.22 3.11
C VAL A 153 -20.89 3.06 4.17
N ASP A 154 -20.83 4.38 4.02
CA ASP A 154 -21.40 5.34 4.97
C ASP A 154 -21.07 4.99 6.44
N GLY A 155 -19.78 4.69 6.69
CA GLY A 155 -19.28 4.27 8.01
C GLY A 155 -19.52 2.82 8.43
N LYS A 156 -20.27 2.00 7.67
CA LYS A 156 -20.50 0.57 7.98
C LYS A 156 -19.57 -0.35 7.19
N THR A 157 -18.85 -1.24 7.87
CA THR A 157 -17.84 -2.13 7.26
C THR A 157 -18.35 -3.56 7.07
N SER A 158 -18.12 -4.10 5.88
CA SER A 158 -18.29 -5.52 5.54
C SER A 158 -16.94 -6.12 5.13
N GLU A 159 -16.69 -7.36 5.53
CA GLU A 159 -15.42 -8.07 5.29
C GLU A 159 -15.62 -9.27 4.36
N TYR A 160 -14.70 -9.47 3.43
CA TYR A 160 -14.74 -10.53 2.43
C TYR A 160 -13.38 -11.25 2.38
N ALA A 161 -13.36 -12.53 2.77
CA ALA A 161 -12.17 -13.37 2.62
C ALA A 161 -12.11 -13.94 1.20
N VAL A 162 -11.04 -13.63 0.46
CA VAL A 162 -10.80 -14.12 -0.90
C VAL A 162 -9.64 -15.10 -0.87
N THR A 163 -9.95 -16.39 -1.03
CA THR A 163 -8.94 -17.43 -1.18
C THR A 163 -8.27 -17.29 -2.55
N ALA A 164 -6.95 -17.09 -2.57
CA ALA A 164 -6.20 -17.01 -3.81
C ALA A 164 -5.72 -18.39 -4.25
N ARG A 165 -6.11 -18.81 -5.45
CA ARG A 165 -5.21 -19.58 -6.32
C ARG A 165 -4.29 -18.60 -7.03
N PHE A 166 -2.99 -18.91 -7.08
CA PHE A 166 -1.93 -18.09 -7.68
C PHE A 166 -2.34 -17.53 -9.05
N GLY A 167 -2.16 -16.21 -9.26
CA GLY A 167 -2.12 -15.58 -10.58
C GLY A 167 -3.45 -15.24 -11.27
N GLY A 168 -4.60 -15.26 -10.59
CA GLY A 168 -5.91 -15.01 -11.23
C GLY A 168 -6.57 -13.69 -10.85
N ILE A 169 -7.29 -13.08 -11.81
CA ILE A 169 -8.25 -12.00 -11.55
C ILE A 169 -9.31 -12.50 -10.56
N LYS A 170 -9.49 -11.75 -9.48
CA LYS A 170 -10.48 -11.99 -8.42
C LYS A 170 -11.65 -11.04 -8.60
N LYS A 171 -12.83 -11.53 -8.24
CA LYS A 171 -14.08 -10.77 -8.26
C LYS A 171 -14.83 -11.00 -6.97
N ILE A 172 -15.22 -9.91 -6.31
CA ILE A 172 -16.20 -9.95 -5.23
C ILE A 172 -17.41 -9.11 -5.62
N LYS A 173 -18.58 -9.48 -5.11
CA LYS A 173 -19.83 -8.78 -5.40
C LYS A 173 -20.44 -8.28 -4.09
N PRO A 174 -19.95 -7.15 -3.54
CA PRO A 174 -20.44 -6.65 -2.26
C PRO A 174 -21.94 -6.34 -2.28
N ASN A 175 -22.43 -5.85 -3.43
CA ASN A 175 -23.80 -5.38 -3.61
C ASN A 175 -24.24 -4.34 -2.57
N ALA A 176 -23.27 -3.65 -1.96
CA ALA A 176 -23.50 -2.66 -0.91
C ALA A 176 -24.02 -1.36 -1.52
N ARG A 177 -24.93 -0.68 -0.81
CA ARG A 177 -25.57 0.56 -1.24
C ARG A 177 -25.27 1.69 -0.27
N GLY A 178 -25.02 2.88 -0.82
CA GLY A 178 -24.75 4.09 -0.04
C GLY A 178 -24.21 5.23 -0.89
N ASP A 179 -23.73 6.28 -0.24
CA ASP A 179 -23.23 7.49 -0.90
C ASP A 179 -21.70 7.52 -0.95
N ARG A 180 -21.07 7.14 0.16
CA ARG A 180 -19.61 7.15 0.34
C ARG A 180 -19.10 5.75 0.57
N PHE A 181 -17.98 5.44 -0.09
CA PHE A 181 -17.40 4.11 -0.11
C PHE A 181 -15.90 4.20 0.16
N SER A 182 -15.38 3.24 0.93
CA SER A 182 -13.95 2.98 1.10
C SER A 182 -13.70 1.49 0.92
N VAL A 183 -12.67 1.11 0.17
CA VAL A 183 -12.24 -0.27 0.00
C VAL A 183 -10.83 -0.42 0.56
N SER A 184 -10.57 -1.49 1.29
CA SER A 184 -9.22 -1.85 1.70
C SER A 184 -8.91 -3.30 1.40
N PHE A 185 -7.69 -3.56 0.97
CA PHE A 185 -7.15 -4.91 0.77
C PHE A 185 -6.09 -5.15 1.84
N LYS A 186 -6.19 -6.27 2.52
CA LYS A 186 -5.23 -6.74 3.51
C LYS A 186 -4.81 -8.15 3.11
N SER A 187 -3.52 -8.43 3.14
CA SER A 187 -3.01 -9.76 2.87
C SER A 187 -1.72 -9.99 3.65
N VAL A 188 -1.49 -11.24 4.04
CA VAL A 188 -0.35 -11.64 4.87
C VAL A 188 0.40 -12.73 4.12
N GLY A 189 1.71 -12.53 3.92
CA GLY A 189 2.55 -13.50 3.24
C GLY A 189 3.82 -12.87 2.66
N THR A 190 4.66 -13.72 2.08
CA THR A 190 5.82 -13.31 1.29
C THR A 190 5.40 -13.00 -0.14
N GLU A 191 5.97 -11.96 -0.74
CA GLU A 191 5.73 -11.58 -2.15
C GLU A 191 4.29 -11.23 -2.51
N VAL A 192 3.48 -10.81 -1.53
CA VAL A 192 2.08 -10.43 -1.77
C VAL A 192 1.98 -9.26 -2.75
N LYS A 193 1.24 -9.46 -3.83
CA LYS A 193 0.88 -8.44 -4.80
C LYS A 193 -0.64 -8.36 -4.89
N VAL A 194 -1.17 -7.15 -4.72
CA VAL A 194 -2.54 -6.77 -5.06
C VAL A 194 -2.46 -5.60 -6.01
N SER A 195 -3.02 -5.73 -7.21
CA SER A 195 -2.95 -4.70 -8.26
C SER A 195 -4.25 -4.62 -9.06
N ASP A 196 -4.36 -3.58 -9.88
CA ASP A 196 -5.41 -3.43 -10.90
C ASP A 196 -6.83 -3.49 -10.32
N ALA A 197 -7.02 -2.84 -9.17
CA ALA A 197 -8.32 -2.79 -8.50
C ALA A 197 -9.31 -1.92 -9.30
N GLU A 198 -10.36 -2.54 -9.81
CA GLU A 198 -11.47 -1.93 -10.53
C GLU A 198 -12.76 -2.01 -9.68
N LEU A 199 -13.46 -0.88 -9.55
CA LEU A 199 -14.72 -0.77 -8.80
C LEU A 199 -15.87 -0.51 -9.78
N THR A 200 -16.88 -1.39 -9.79
CA THR A 200 -18.05 -1.26 -10.67
C THR A 200 -19.27 -0.80 -9.88
N PHE A 201 -19.66 0.45 -10.09
CA PHE A 201 -20.87 1.02 -9.53
C PHE A 201 -22.06 0.87 -10.48
N LYS A 202 -23.22 0.51 -9.93
CA LYS A 202 -24.52 0.59 -10.60
C LYS A 202 -25.35 1.67 -9.92
N TYR A 203 -26.03 2.47 -10.72
CA TYR A 203 -26.95 3.49 -10.27
C TYR A 203 -28.29 3.28 -10.97
N TYR A 204 -29.37 3.50 -10.24
CA TYR A 204 -30.72 3.56 -10.79
C TYR A 204 -31.08 5.04 -10.77
N LEU A 205 -31.34 5.61 -11.95
CA LEU A 205 -31.85 6.97 -12.11
C LEU A 205 -33.30 7.03 -11.62
#